data_AF-A0AA51MHS4-F1
#
_entry.id   AF-A0AA51MHS4-F1
#
_cell.length_a   1.000
_cell.length_b   1.000
_cell.length_c   1.000
_cell.angle_alpha   90.00
_cell.angle_beta   90.00
_cell.angle_gamma   90.00
#
_symmetry.space_group_name_H-M   'P 1'
#
loop_
_entity.id
_entity.type
_entity.pdbx_description
1 polymer ?
#
loop_
_entity_poly.entity_id
_entity_poly.type
_entity_poly.pdbx_seq_one_letter_code
_entity_poly.pdbx_strand_id
1 'polypeptide(L)'
;MQAESHRYPGDIEKQRERVSRFEASLKQKEEALAGAGAALIGVPGLDPALRDAAVRQFAEDARSTEALLQRAREVLADQEEAEASDESVVFRSLTAGSLPSTDIAAMAMVTALLDITVSPLGRVRKRSGVKCKVTAWHDRTGVKVPAEVSESDWPAVEDVVSAYFARSQFVRGAVDVRTQLNGALHRLRTGCLWDQLPERYGPWQAVKERQNNWFKKGFWPVLMETLNRRGAATPVRREPHVPPLKITASIVDGRSKPDTPSTL
;
A
#
# COMPACT_ATOMS: atom_id res chain seq x y z
N MET A 1 21.92 2.23 -11.73
CA MET A 1 22.13 1.70 -13.09
C MET A 1 20.93 2.17 -13.89
N GLN A 2 21.19 2.97 -14.92
CA GLN A 2 20.22 3.85 -15.56
C GLN A 2 19.11 3.05 -16.23
N ALA A 3 17.87 3.52 -16.04
CA ALA A 3 16.73 3.12 -16.84
C ALA A 3 17.03 3.50 -18.30
N GLU A 4 17.38 2.52 -19.12
CA GLU A 4 17.33 2.67 -20.57
C GLU A 4 15.85 2.77 -20.96
N SER A 5 15.39 4.02 -20.85
CA SER A 5 14.25 4.61 -21.53
C SER A 5 13.81 3.78 -22.73
N HIS A 6 12.63 3.18 -22.63
CA HIS A 6 11.90 2.60 -23.76
C HIS A 6 12.18 3.41 -25.02
N ARG A 7 12.73 2.76 -26.04
CA ARG A 7 13.14 3.38 -27.32
C ARG A 7 12.01 4.19 -27.96
N TYR A 8 10.76 3.89 -27.61
CA TYR A 8 9.58 4.68 -27.94
C TYR A 8 8.65 4.83 -26.72
N PRO A 9 8.28 6.07 -26.32
CA PRO A 9 7.31 6.29 -25.26
C PRO A 9 5.89 5.94 -25.73
N GLY A 10 5.12 5.23 -24.90
CA GLY A 10 3.69 4.98 -25.13
C GLY A 10 3.21 3.60 -24.68
N ASP A 11 1.89 3.47 -24.58
CA ASP A 11 1.15 2.26 -24.24
C ASP A 11 1.07 1.30 -25.45
N ILE A 12 1.46 0.03 -25.26
CA ILE A 12 1.49 -0.99 -26.32
C ILE A 12 0.11 -1.20 -26.94
N GLU A 13 -0.95 -1.18 -26.15
CA GLU A 13 -2.30 -1.40 -26.66
C GLU A 13 -2.70 -0.25 -27.59
N LYS A 14 -2.30 0.98 -27.25
CA LYS A 14 -2.46 2.14 -28.14
C LYS A 14 -1.63 2.01 -29.41
N GLN A 15 -0.46 1.36 -29.39
CA GLN A 15 0.29 1.09 -30.62
C GLN A 15 -0.41 0.06 -31.51
N ARG A 16 -1.00 -1.00 -30.93
CA ARG A 16 -1.82 -1.97 -31.68
C ARG A 16 -3.02 -1.32 -32.35
N GLU A 17 -3.72 -0.44 -31.63
CA GLU A 17 -4.81 0.35 -32.20
C GLU A 17 -4.33 1.25 -33.35
N ARG A 18 -3.14 1.86 -33.22
CA ARG A 18 -2.56 2.71 -34.27
C ARG A 18 -2.20 1.90 -35.52
N VAL A 19 -1.61 0.72 -35.37
CA VAL A 19 -1.33 -0.19 -36.49
C VAL A 19 -2.63 -0.56 -37.20
N SER A 20 -3.65 -0.99 -36.45
CA SER A 20 -4.97 -1.35 -36.99
C SER A 20 -5.63 -0.19 -37.75
N ARG A 21 -5.49 1.05 -37.24
CA ARG A 21 -5.99 2.26 -37.90
C ARG A 21 -5.27 2.53 -39.22
N PHE A 22 -3.94 2.37 -39.27
CA PHE A 22 -3.18 2.56 -40.50
C PHE A 22 -3.47 1.47 -41.54
N GLU A 23 -3.67 0.22 -41.12
CA GLU A 23 -4.12 -0.86 -42.01
C GLU A 23 -5.47 -0.55 -42.66
N ALA A 24 -6.44 -0.11 -41.86
CA ALA A 24 -7.74 0.31 -42.37
C ALA A 24 -7.63 1.50 -43.34
N SER A 25 -6.79 2.50 -43.01
CA SER A 25 -6.58 3.67 -43.86
C SER A 25 -5.86 3.33 -45.17
N LEU A 26 -4.90 2.39 -45.15
CA LEU A 26 -4.21 1.93 -46.35
C LEU A 26 -5.20 1.23 -47.28
N LYS A 27 -5.97 0.28 -46.74
CA LYS A 27 -7.01 -0.43 -47.49
C LYS A 27 -7.98 0.53 -48.18
N GLN A 28 -8.49 1.53 -47.44
CA GLN A 28 -9.39 2.55 -48.00
C GLN A 28 -8.75 3.32 -49.17
N LYS A 29 -7.46 3.65 -49.06
CA LYS A 29 -6.73 4.39 -50.11
C LYS A 29 -6.41 3.53 -51.32
N GLU A 30 -6.09 2.26 -51.14
CA GLU A 30 -5.92 1.29 -52.23
C GLU A 30 -7.23 1.09 -53.01
N GLU A 31 -8.36 0.96 -52.31
CA GLU A 31 -9.69 0.91 -52.92
C GLU A 31 -10.01 2.19 -53.69
N ALA A 32 -9.71 3.36 -53.11
CA ALA A 32 -9.89 4.65 -53.77
C ALA A 32 -9.03 4.79 -55.03
N LEU A 33 -7.75 4.38 -54.97
CA LEU A 33 -6.83 4.37 -56.11
C LEU A 33 -7.33 3.44 -57.23
N ALA A 34 -7.78 2.23 -56.89
CA ALA A 34 -8.31 1.27 -57.85
C ALA A 34 -9.58 1.79 -58.56
N GLY A 35 -10.44 2.52 -57.84
CA GLY A 35 -11.65 3.13 -58.39
C GLY A 35 -11.43 4.44 -59.15
N ALA A 36 -10.37 5.20 -58.81
CA ALA A 36 -10.15 6.55 -59.31
C ALA A 36 -9.99 6.59 -60.84
N GLY A 37 -9.25 5.65 -61.43
CA GLY A 37 -9.03 5.60 -62.88
C GLY A 37 -10.34 5.48 -63.67
N ALA A 38 -11.18 4.52 -63.30
CA ALA A 38 -12.47 4.28 -63.97
C ALA A 38 -13.45 5.45 -63.75
N ALA A 39 -13.52 5.98 -62.52
CA ALA A 39 -14.41 7.09 -62.19
C ALA A 39 -14.04 8.38 -62.95
N LEU A 40 -12.75 8.71 -63.05
CA LEU A 40 -12.27 9.93 -63.72
C LEU A 40 -12.31 9.83 -65.25
N ILE A 41 -12.32 8.64 -65.84
CA ILE A 41 -12.52 8.44 -67.28
C ILE A 41 -13.95 8.82 -67.69
N GLY A 42 -14.94 8.55 -66.83
CA GLY A 42 -16.35 8.83 -67.08
C GLY A 42 -16.74 10.31 -67.01
N VAL A 43 -15.84 11.22 -66.60
CA VAL A 43 -16.13 12.66 -66.45
C VAL A 43 -15.98 13.38 -67.80
N PRO A 44 -17.08 13.91 -68.40
CA PRO A 44 -17.00 14.60 -69.70
C PRO A 44 -16.19 15.89 -69.60
N GLY A 45 -15.28 16.12 -70.57
CA GLY A 45 -14.50 17.35 -70.66
C GLY A 45 -13.34 17.48 -69.66
N LEU A 46 -13.03 16.44 -68.88
CA LEU A 46 -11.88 16.44 -67.97
C LEU A 46 -10.56 16.32 -68.74
N ASP A 47 -9.64 17.26 -68.50
CA ASP A 47 -8.29 17.25 -69.06
C ASP A 47 -7.53 15.97 -68.63
N PRO A 48 -6.99 15.17 -69.58
CA PRO A 48 -6.15 14.02 -69.27
C PRO A 48 -5.01 14.31 -68.29
N ALA A 49 -4.39 15.49 -68.38
CA ALA A 49 -3.29 15.85 -67.48
C ALA A 49 -3.75 15.98 -66.01
N LEU A 50 -4.95 16.52 -65.80
CA LEU A 50 -5.55 16.66 -64.48
C LEU A 50 -5.99 15.31 -63.90
N ARG A 51 -6.54 14.42 -64.76
CA ARG A 51 -6.85 13.03 -64.40
C ARG A 51 -5.61 12.29 -63.91
N ASP A 52 -4.52 12.35 -64.67
CA ASP A 52 -3.29 11.66 -64.32
C ASP A 52 -2.67 12.23 -63.04
N ALA A 53 -2.78 13.53 -62.81
CA ALA A 53 -2.34 14.16 -61.55
C ALA A 53 -3.14 13.65 -60.35
N ALA A 54 -4.46 13.52 -60.47
CA ALA A 54 -5.31 12.98 -59.41
C ALA A 54 -4.97 11.51 -59.09
N VAL A 55 -4.80 10.66 -60.10
CA VAL A 55 -4.39 9.26 -59.89
C VAL A 55 -3.01 9.17 -59.23
N ARG A 56 -2.05 10.02 -59.64
CA ARG A 56 -0.74 10.09 -58.99
C ARG A 56 -0.84 10.48 -57.52
N GLN A 57 -1.69 11.45 -57.18
CA GLN A 57 -1.91 11.86 -55.79
C GLN A 57 -2.46 10.71 -54.94
N PHE A 58 -3.48 9.99 -55.42
CA PHE A 58 -4.01 8.81 -54.70
C PHE A 58 -2.94 7.73 -54.51
N ALA A 59 -2.09 7.52 -55.51
CA ALA A 59 -0.99 6.56 -55.41
C ALA A 59 0.08 7.01 -54.41
N GLU A 60 0.36 8.31 -54.31
CA GLU A 60 1.27 8.88 -53.32
C GLU A 60 0.70 8.78 -51.90
N ASP A 61 -0.59 9.07 -51.72
CA ASP A 61 -1.27 8.94 -50.43
C ASP A 61 -1.27 7.50 -49.93
N ALA A 62 -1.48 6.52 -50.83
CA ALA A 62 -1.38 5.10 -50.51
C ALA A 62 0.04 4.73 -50.05
N ARG A 63 1.07 5.09 -50.82
CA ARG A 63 2.49 4.86 -50.47
C ARG A 63 2.88 5.52 -49.14
N SER A 64 2.42 6.76 -48.91
CA SER A 64 2.67 7.48 -47.66
C SER A 64 2.07 6.75 -46.46
N THR A 65 0.86 6.21 -46.62
CA THR A 65 0.18 5.45 -45.56
C THR A 65 0.85 4.10 -45.30
N GLU A 66 1.31 3.43 -46.36
CA GLU A 66 2.09 2.19 -46.25
C GLU A 66 3.40 2.44 -45.48
N ALA A 67 4.12 3.52 -45.76
CA ALA A 67 5.32 3.90 -45.02
C ALA A 67 5.03 4.17 -43.53
N LEU A 68 3.92 4.86 -43.22
CA LEU A 68 3.49 5.08 -41.83
C LEU A 68 3.10 3.78 -41.13
N LEU A 69 2.42 2.87 -41.81
CA LEU A 69 2.06 1.54 -41.29
C LEU A 69 3.31 0.72 -40.99
N GLN A 70 4.27 0.69 -41.91
CA GLN A 70 5.53 -0.02 -41.72
C GLN A 70 6.27 0.50 -40.48
N ARG A 71 6.35 1.82 -40.34
CA ARG A 71 6.98 2.44 -39.17
C ARG A 71 6.24 2.14 -37.87
N ALA A 72 4.91 2.12 -37.90
CA ALA A 72 4.10 1.78 -36.73
C ALA A 72 4.29 0.31 -36.30
N ARG A 73 4.41 -0.62 -37.27
CA ARG A 73 4.71 -2.03 -37.01
C ARG A 73 6.09 -2.24 -36.39
N GLU A 74 7.11 -1.52 -36.88
CA GLU A 74 8.45 -1.55 -36.28
C GLU A 74 8.43 -1.10 -34.81
N VAL A 75 7.74 0.00 -34.52
CA VAL A 75 7.63 0.51 -33.14
C VAL A 75 6.89 -0.49 -32.24
N LEU A 76 5.81 -1.11 -32.73
CA LEU A 76 5.08 -2.12 -31.98
C LEU A 76 5.96 -3.35 -31.69
N ALA A 77 6.68 -3.85 -32.70
CA ALA A 77 7.58 -4.99 -32.55
C ALA A 77 8.71 -4.72 -31.53
N ASP A 78 9.35 -3.55 -31.62
CA ASP A 78 10.40 -3.14 -30.67
C ASP A 78 9.85 -3.08 -29.22
N GLN A 79 8.59 -2.67 -29.04
CA GLN A 79 7.96 -2.63 -27.71
C GLN A 79 7.56 -4.03 -27.21
N GLU A 80 7.00 -4.89 -28.07
CA GLU A 80 6.64 -6.27 -27.71
C GLU A 80 7.87 -7.11 -27.31
N GLU A 81 9.01 -6.90 -27.98
CA GLU A 81 10.28 -7.54 -27.62
C GLU A 81 10.83 -7.04 -26.26
N ALA A 82 10.64 -5.76 -25.95
CA ALA A 82 11.03 -5.18 -24.67
C ALA A 82 10.19 -5.73 -23.50
N GLU A 83 8.86 -5.79 -23.64
CA GLU A 83 7.98 -6.38 -22.61
C GLU A 83 8.28 -7.88 -22.37
N ALA A 84 8.50 -8.64 -23.44
CA ALA A 84 8.87 -10.06 -23.32
C ALA A 84 10.21 -10.25 -22.59
N SER A 85 11.16 -9.35 -22.81
CA SER A 85 12.45 -9.34 -22.11
C SER A 85 12.27 -9.05 -20.62
N ASP A 86 11.45 -8.05 -20.27
CA ASP A 86 11.13 -7.70 -18.88
C ASP A 86 10.40 -8.85 -18.16
N GLU A 87 9.41 -9.50 -18.80
CA GLU A 87 8.74 -10.70 -18.27
C GLU A 87 9.74 -11.80 -17.94
N SER A 88 10.71 -12.04 -18.82
CA SER A 88 11.73 -13.07 -18.63
C SER A 88 12.64 -12.77 -17.42
N VAL A 89 12.97 -11.50 -17.19
CA VAL A 89 13.79 -11.05 -16.06
C VAL A 89 13.03 -11.20 -14.76
N VAL A 90 11.76 -10.81 -14.72
CA VAL A 90 10.89 -10.97 -13.55
C VAL A 90 10.76 -12.46 -13.19
N PHE A 91 10.49 -13.33 -14.17
CA PHE A 91 10.35 -14.77 -13.94
C PHE A 91 11.64 -15.42 -13.41
N ARG A 92 12.81 -15.06 -13.97
CA ARG A 92 14.12 -15.51 -13.45
C ARG A 92 14.37 -15.04 -12.02
N SER A 93 13.95 -13.82 -11.69
CA SER A 93 14.12 -13.27 -10.34
C SER A 93 13.24 -14.04 -9.33
N LEU A 94 11.97 -14.27 -9.67
CA LEU A 94 11.04 -15.07 -8.86
C LEU A 94 11.57 -16.49 -8.59
N THR A 95 12.07 -17.17 -9.61
CA THR A 95 12.65 -18.53 -9.47
C THR A 95 13.93 -18.55 -8.63
N ALA A 96 14.71 -17.46 -8.65
CA ALA A 96 15.87 -17.27 -7.79
C ALA A 96 15.51 -16.87 -6.34
N GLY A 97 14.22 -16.76 -5.99
CA GLY A 97 13.76 -16.34 -4.66
C GLY A 97 14.01 -14.86 -4.35
N SER A 98 14.30 -14.05 -5.37
CA SER A 98 14.52 -12.62 -5.25
C SER A 98 13.37 -11.89 -5.94
N LEU A 99 12.57 -11.15 -5.18
CA LEU A 99 11.61 -10.25 -5.81
C LEU A 99 12.41 -9.14 -6.53
N PRO A 100 12.08 -8.83 -7.80
CA PRO A 100 12.59 -7.59 -8.39
C PRO A 100 12.15 -6.42 -7.51
N SER A 101 12.94 -5.36 -7.52
CA SER A 101 12.84 -4.21 -6.61
C SER A 101 11.46 -3.53 -6.64
N THR A 102 11.28 -2.49 -5.82
CA THR A 102 10.07 -1.65 -5.63
C THR A 102 9.45 -1.02 -6.89
N ASP A 103 9.86 -1.44 -8.08
CA ASP A 103 9.22 -1.07 -9.33
C ASP A 103 7.77 -1.58 -9.38
N ILE A 104 6.87 -0.65 -9.64
CA ILE A 104 5.43 -0.89 -9.69
C ILE A 104 5.09 -1.78 -10.89
N ALA A 105 5.79 -1.65 -12.01
CA ALA A 105 5.56 -2.47 -13.20
C ALA A 105 5.91 -3.93 -12.93
N ALA A 106 7.11 -4.19 -12.40
CA ALA A 106 7.52 -5.53 -12.00
C ALA A 106 6.55 -6.15 -10.96
N MET A 107 6.12 -5.39 -9.95
CA MET A 107 5.13 -5.87 -8.99
C MET A 107 3.77 -6.18 -9.63
N ALA A 108 3.31 -5.38 -10.59
CA ALA A 108 2.07 -5.63 -11.31
C ALA A 108 2.12 -6.97 -12.07
N MET A 109 3.23 -7.26 -12.74
CA MET A 109 3.44 -8.54 -13.46
C MET A 109 3.40 -9.73 -12.49
N VAL A 110 4.07 -9.63 -11.35
CA VAL A 110 4.04 -10.68 -10.31
C VAL A 110 2.62 -10.89 -9.80
N THR A 111 1.87 -9.81 -9.54
CA THR A 111 0.48 -9.93 -9.06
C THR A 111 -0.47 -10.48 -10.12
N ALA A 112 -0.21 -10.26 -11.41
CA ALA A 112 -1.01 -10.83 -12.50
C ALA A 112 -0.86 -12.36 -12.60
N LEU A 113 0.29 -12.89 -12.20
CA LEU A 113 0.58 -14.33 -12.17
C LEU A 113 -0.01 -15.05 -10.95
N LEU A 114 -0.47 -14.32 -9.93
CA LEU A 114 -0.90 -14.89 -8.67
C LEU A 114 -2.39 -14.61 -8.40
N ASP A 115 -3.17 -15.66 -8.22
CA ASP A 115 -4.49 -15.53 -7.59
C ASP A 115 -4.31 -15.48 -6.07
N ILE A 116 -4.27 -14.25 -5.54
CA ILE A 116 -4.08 -13.96 -4.12
C ILE A 116 -5.42 -13.71 -3.47
N THR A 117 -5.83 -14.62 -2.58
CA THR A 117 -6.96 -14.42 -1.69
C THR A 117 -6.47 -14.00 -0.31
N VAL A 118 -6.96 -12.86 0.17
CA VAL A 118 -6.70 -12.35 1.52
C VAL A 118 -7.99 -12.37 2.32
N SER A 119 -8.03 -13.17 3.38
CA SER A 119 -9.20 -13.28 4.27
C SER A 119 -8.86 -12.91 5.71
N PRO A 120 -9.59 -12.00 6.36
CA PRO A 120 -9.38 -11.70 7.77
C PRO A 120 -9.83 -12.88 8.65
N LEU A 121 -8.96 -13.34 9.56
CA LEU A 121 -9.26 -14.42 10.51
C LEU A 121 -9.89 -13.93 11.82
N GLY A 122 -10.32 -12.67 11.88
CA GLY A 122 -10.92 -12.11 13.07
C GLY A 122 -11.36 -10.67 12.88
N ARG A 123 -11.96 -10.11 13.93
CA ARG A 123 -12.36 -8.70 13.96
C ARG A 123 -11.35 -7.89 14.77
N VAL A 124 -10.89 -6.79 14.18
CA VAL A 124 -10.19 -5.76 14.97
C VAL A 124 -11.23 -4.89 15.63
N ARG A 125 -11.14 -4.73 16.94
CA ARG A 125 -11.94 -3.75 17.65
C ARG A 125 -11.38 -2.36 17.37
N LYS A 126 -12.02 -1.60 16.47
CA LYS A 126 -11.73 -0.17 16.31
C LYS A 126 -12.07 0.54 17.63
N ARG A 127 -11.05 1.06 18.30
CA ARG A 127 -11.26 1.95 19.46
C ARG A 127 -11.53 3.35 18.93
N SER A 128 -12.77 3.82 19.07
CA SER A 128 -13.13 5.21 18.79
C SER A 128 -12.62 6.11 19.93
N GLY A 129 -12.31 7.37 19.59
CA GLY A 129 -11.84 8.39 20.55
C GLY A 129 -10.36 8.73 20.46
N VAL A 130 -9.96 9.75 21.23
CA VAL A 130 -8.57 10.23 21.27
C VAL A 130 -7.71 9.22 22.02
N LYS A 131 -6.59 8.80 21.42
CA LYS A 131 -5.61 7.93 22.09
C LYS A 131 -5.15 8.57 23.41
N CYS A 132 -5.04 7.75 24.46
CA CYS A 132 -4.49 8.18 25.74
C CYS A 132 -3.08 8.77 25.54
N LYS A 133 -2.83 9.97 26.09
CA LYS A 133 -1.54 10.69 25.95
C LYS A 133 -0.35 9.85 26.41
N VAL A 134 -0.52 9.10 27.50
CA VAL A 134 0.51 8.20 28.05
C VAL A 134 0.80 7.03 27.12
N THR A 135 -0.25 6.37 26.61
CA THR A 135 -0.11 5.30 25.60
C THR A 135 0.60 5.82 24.34
N ALA A 136 0.18 6.98 23.83
CA ALA A 136 0.80 7.60 22.65
C ALA A 136 2.26 8.00 22.87
N TRP A 137 2.63 8.37 24.10
CA TRP A 137 4.02 8.62 24.45
C TRP A 137 4.85 7.33 24.41
N HIS A 138 4.42 6.25 25.07
CA HIS A 138 5.08 4.95 24.98
C HIS A 138 5.19 4.45 23.54
N ASP A 139 4.15 4.66 22.73
CA ASP A 139 4.16 4.28 21.32
C ASP A 139 5.26 4.99 20.52
N ARG A 140 5.47 6.28 20.82
CA ARG A 140 6.44 7.15 20.14
C ARG A 140 7.87 6.94 20.62
N THR A 141 8.06 6.77 21.94
CA THR A 141 9.40 6.70 22.55
C THR A 141 9.93 5.27 22.64
N GLY A 142 9.07 4.26 22.52
CA GLY A 142 9.46 2.85 22.69
C GLY A 142 9.78 2.47 24.14
N VAL A 143 9.61 3.38 25.10
CA VAL A 143 9.85 3.09 26.52
C VAL A 143 8.92 1.97 26.97
N LYS A 144 9.49 0.93 27.59
CA LYS A 144 8.72 -0.22 28.06
C LYS A 144 7.96 0.10 29.34
N VAL A 145 6.90 -0.66 29.58
CA VAL A 145 6.06 -0.61 30.77
C VAL A 145 6.56 -1.68 31.74
N PRO A 146 6.98 -1.31 32.96
CA PRO A 146 7.47 -2.25 33.96
C PRO A 146 6.36 -3.18 34.45
N ALA A 147 6.75 -4.28 35.09
CA ALA A 147 5.85 -5.13 35.87
C ALA A 147 5.24 -4.36 37.07
N GLU A 148 4.27 -4.99 37.73
CA GLU A 148 3.64 -4.42 38.93
C GLU A 148 4.65 -4.30 40.07
N VAL A 149 4.59 -3.18 40.80
CA VAL A 149 5.50 -2.86 41.90
C VAL A 149 5.07 -3.64 43.15
N SER A 150 5.98 -4.48 43.64
CA SER A 150 5.79 -5.23 44.88
C SER A 150 5.80 -4.31 46.10
N GLU A 151 5.36 -4.81 47.25
CA GLU A 151 5.43 -4.05 48.51
C GLU A 151 6.87 -3.80 48.95
N SER A 152 7.78 -4.76 48.71
CA SER A 152 9.20 -4.62 49.04
C SER A 152 9.91 -3.59 48.17
N ASP A 153 9.48 -3.41 46.92
CA ASP A 153 10.10 -2.43 46.00
C ASP A 153 9.53 -1.01 46.18
N TRP A 154 8.39 -0.89 46.85
CA TRP A 154 7.64 0.36 46.98
C TRP A 154 8.40 1.48 47.69
N PRO A 155 9.13 1.27 48.81
CA PRO A 155 9.81 2.36 49.51
C PRO A 155 10.75 3.15 48.59
N ALA A 156 11.51 2.42 47.77
CA ALA A 156 12.46 3.03 46.86
C ALA A 156 11.80 3.71 45.63
N VAL A 157 10.51 3.45 45.36
CA VAL A 157 9.70 4.20 44.40
C VAL A 157 9.09 5.43 45.09
N GLU A 158 8.60 5.27 46.31
CA GLU A 158 8.03 6.32 47.13
C GLU A 158 9.02 7.46 47.36
N ASP A 159 10.32 7.17 47.54
CA ASP A 159 11.37 8.18 47.64
C ASP A 159 11.44 9.06 46.38
N VAL A 160 11.37 8.44 45.20
CA VAL A 160 11.41 9.16 43.91
C VAL A 160 10.14 9.97 43.71
N VAL A 161 8.97 9.42 44.07
CA VAL A 161 7.70 10.14 43.97
C VAL A 161 7.70 11.32 44.95
N SER A 162 8.24 11.15 46.17
CA SER A 162 8.28 12.19 47.22
C SER A 162 9.18 13.38 46.84
N ALA A 163 10.15 13.18 45.95
CA ALA A 163 10.95 14.27 45.39
C ALA A 163 10.16 15.15 44.40
N TYR A 164 9.08 14.63 43.80
CA TYR A 164 8.27 15.35 42.80
C TYR A 164 6.93 15.86 43.35
N PHE A 165 6.40 15.22 44.38
CA PHE A 165 5.08 15.51 44.93
C PHE A 165 5.13 15.61 46.45
N ALA A 166 4.36 16.52 47.02
CA ALA A 166 4.24 16.64 48.47
C ALA A 166 3.59 15.37 49.06
N ARG A 167 4.09 14.86 50.19
CA ARG A 167 3.56 13.66 50.86
C ARG A 167 2.05 13.69 51.14
N SER A 168 1.45 14.88 51.28
CA SER A 168 -0.01 15.03 51.43
C SER A 168 -0.82 14.61 50.20
N GLN A 169 -0.21 14.45 49.02
CA GLN A 169 -0.85 13.96 47.79
C GLN A 169 -0.87 12.42 47.71
N PHE A 170 -0.22 11.75 48.68
CA PHE A 170 -0.15 10.29 48.78
C PHE A 170 -1.22 9.73 49.72
N VAL A 171 -1.61 10.51 50.73
CA VAL A 171 -2.55 10.11 51.80
C VAL A 171 -4.01 10.45 51.47
N ARG A 172 -4.26 11.25 50.41
CA ARG A 172 -5.57 11.85 50.13
C ARG A 172 -6.62 10.93 49.47
N GLY A 173 -6.42 9.63 49.45
CA GLY A 173 -7.36 8.68 48.82
C GLY A 173 -7.60 7.43 49.68
N ALA A 174 -8.79 6.84 49.54
CA ALA A 174 -9.14 5.57 50.18
C ALA A 174 -8.33 4.36 49.66
N VAL A 175 -7.67 4.51 48.50
CA VAL A 175 -6.86 3.48 47.85
C VAL A 175 -5.41 3.95 47.78
N ASP A 176 -4.50 3.05 48.18
CA ASP A 176 -3.05 3.27 48.19
C ASP A 176 -2.50 3.68 46.81
N VAL A 177 -1.48 4.55 46.81
CA VAL A 177 -0.84 5.10 45.62
C VAL A 177 -0.19 3.99 44.79
N ARG A 178 0.43 3.01 45.44
CA ARG A 178 1.03 1.85 44.76
C ARG A 178 -0.02 1.07 44.00
N THR A 179 -1.17 0.82 44.62
CA THR A 179 -2.31 0.12 44.00
C THR A 179 -2.80 0.87 42.76
N GLN A 180 -2.90 2.19 42.82
CA GLN A 180 -3.28 3.00 41.66
C GLN A 180 -2.19 3.00 40.57
N LEU A 181 -0.91 3.06 40.94
CA LEU A 181 0.20 2.91 39.98
C LEU A 181 0.14 1.55 39.29
N ASN A 182 -0.03 0.46 40.05
CA ASN A 182 -0.12 -0.89 39.50
C ASN A 182 -1.32 -1.03 38.56
N GLY A 183 -2.46 -0.38 38.85
CA GLY A 183 -3.59 -0.31 37.92
C GLY A 183 -3.24 0.39 36.60
N ALA A 184 -2.50 1.49 36.66
CA ALA A 184 -2.05 2.21 35.48
C ALA A 184 -1.07 1.38 34.62
N LEU A 185 -0.12 0.69 35.27
CA LEU A 185 0.82 -0.22 34.61
C LEU A 185 0.10 -1.42 34.00
N HIS A 186 -0.81 -2.05 34.75
CA HIS A 186 -1.62 -3.16 34.29
C HIS A 186 -2.37 -2.81 33.01
N ARG A 187 -3.10 -1.68 33.01
CA ARG A 187 -3.85 -1.20 31.86
C ARG A 187 -2.98 -0.94 30.63
N LEU A 188 -1.74 -0.46 30.81
CA LEU A 188 -0.81 -0.26 29.70
C LEU A 188 -0.25 -1.58 29.15
N ARG A 189 0.01 -2.57 30.01
CA ARG A 189 0.50 -3.90 29.60
C ARG A 189 -0.57 -4.77 28.98
N THR A 190 -1.80 -4.70 29.48
CA THR A 190 -2.92 -5.53 29.00
C THR A 190 -3.77 -4.80 27.97
N GLY A 191 -3.65 -3.49 27.84
CA GLY A 191 -4.49 -2.70 26.94
C GLY A 191 -5.97 -2.75 27.31
N CYS A 192 -6.35 -3.14 28.53
CA CYS A 192 -7.75 -3.16 28.95
C CYS A 192 -8.37 -1.74 28.84
N LEU A 193 -9.68 -1.69 28.71
CA LEU A 193 -10.40 -0.43 28.82
C LEU A 193 -10.39 0.05 30.28
N TRP A 194 -10.62 1.35 30.49
CA TRP A 194 -10.62 1.92 31.83
C TRP A 194 -11.75 1.36 32.69
N ASP A 195 -12.94 1.20 32.12
CA ASP A 195 -14.09 0.54 32.74
C ASP A 195 -13.89 -0.96 33.01
N GLN A 196 -12.92 -1.60 32.36
CA GLN A 196 -12.55 -2.99 32.53
C GLN A 196 -11.33 -3.19 33.45
N LEU A 197 -10.86 -2.13 34.11
CA LEU A 197 -9.74 -2.24 35.03
C LEU A 197 -10.14 -3.14 36.22
N PRO A 198 -9.31 -4.14 36.62
CA PRO A 198 -9.62 -4.99 37.75
C PRO A 198 -9.88 -4.20 39.04
N GLU A 199 -10.94 -4.57 39.76
CA GLU A 199 -11.40 -3.86 40.97
C GLU A 199 -10.34 -3.78 42.08
N ARG A 200 -9.39 -4.74 42.12
CA ARG A 200 -8.24 -4.70 43.05
C ARG A 200 -7.39 -3.44 42.94
N TYR A 201 -7.46 -2.70 41.84
CA TYR A 201 -6.75 -1.44 41.66
C TYR A 201 -7.54 -0.21 42.11
N GLY A 202 -8.75 -0.41 42.62
CA GLY A 202 -9.67 0.63 43.02
C GLY A 202 -10.41 1.28 41.84
N PRO A 203 -11.10 2.41 42.09
CA PRO A 203 -11.88 3.10 41.08
C PRO A 203 -11.01 3.55 39.90
N TRP A 204 -11.35 3.10 38.69
CA TRP A 204 -10.55 3.37 37.50
C TRP A 204 -10.39 4.87 37.20
N GLN A 205 -11.36 5.70 37.61
CA GLN A 205 -11.31 7.16 37.46
C GLN A 205 -10.12 7.74 38.22
N ALA A 206 -9.88 7.28 39.46
CA ALA A 206 -8.77 7.73 40.30
C ALA A 206 -7.42 7.31 39.70
N VAL A 207 -7.33 6.08 39.19
CA VAL A 207 -6.15 5.58 38.49
C VAL A 207 -5.84 6.42 37.25
N LYS A 208 -6.86 6.66 36.41
CA LYS A 208 -6.74 7.46 35.19
C LYS A 208 -6.31 8.89 35.51
N GLU A 209 -6.93 9.51 36.51
CA GLU A 209 -6.60 10.88 36.93
C GLU A 209 -5.16 10.98 37.43
N ARG A 210 -4.72 10.05 38.28
CA ARG A 210 -3.33 10.01 38.77
C ARG A 210 -2.34 9.83 37.63
N GLN A 211 -2.56 8.86 36.74
CA GLN A 211 -1.70 8.66 35.56
C GLN A 211 -1.59 9.94 34.73
N ASN A 212 -2.72 10.60 34.45
CA ASN A 212 -2.73 11.82 33.66
C ASN A 212 -2.02 12.98 34.38
N ASN A 213 -2.22 13.11 35.69
CA ASN A 213 -1.58 14.15 36.50
C ASN A 213 -0.06 13.97 36.56
N TRP A 214 0.41 12.74 36.82
CA TRP A 214 1.83 12.41 36.83
C TRP A 214 2.47 12.61 35.46
N PHE A 215 1.78 12.24 34.38
CA PHE A 215 2.24 12.50 33.03
C PHE A 215 2.30 13.99 32.69
N LYS A 216 1.25 14.75 33.03
CA LYS A 216 1.18 16.21 32.81
C LYS A 216 2.28 16.95 33.56
N LYS A 217 2.67 16.45 34.74
CA LYS A 217 3.74 17.01 35.57
C LYS A 217 5.15 16.58 35.13
N GLY A 218 5.27 15.79 34.05
CA GLY A 218 6.55 15.32 33.54
C GLY A 218 7.22 14.24 34.40
N PHE A 219 6.52 13.69 35.39
CA PHE A 219 7.07 12.67 36.29
C PHE A 219 7.10 11.28 35.64
N TRP A 220 6.13 10.99 34.77
CA TRP A 220 5.95 9.65 34.19
C TRP A 220 7.21 9.08 33.52
N PRO A 221 7.98 9.81 32.69
CA PRO A 221 9.23 9.31 32.12
C PRO A 221 10.27 8.90 33.17
N VAL A 222 10.43 9.71 34.22
CA VAL A 222 11.38 9.46 35.33
C VAL A 222 10.97 8.21 36.11
N LEU A 223 9.66 8.04 36.32
CA LEU A 223 9.12 6.85 36.97
C LEU A 223 9.38 5.59 36.15
N MET A 224 9.10 5.61 34.84
CA MET A 224 9.35 4.45 33.97
C MET A 224 10.84 4.07 33.97
N GLU A 225 11.73 5.05 33.88
CA GLU A 225 13.18 4.82 33.91
C GLU A 225 13.64 4.20 35.23
N THR A 226 13.11 4.68 36.36
CA THR A 226 13.43 4.13 37.68
C THR A 226 12.96 2.68 37.83
N LEU A 227 11.74 2.39 37.39
CA LEU A 227 11.15 1.06 37.51
C LEU A 227 11.77 0.05 36.52
N ASN A 228 12.04 0.46 35.29
CA ASN A 228 12.63 -0.42 34.27
C ASN A 228 14.06 -0.86 34.62
N ARG A 229 14.80 -0.06 35.41
CA ARG A 229 16.12 -0.48 35.93
C ARG A 229 16.04 -1.62 36.95
N ARG A 230 14.86 -1.89 37.53
CA ARG A 230 14.70 -2.82 38.66
C ARG A 230 14.04 -4.14 38.30
N GLY A 231 13.53 -4.31 37.08
CA GLY A 231 12.82 -5.53 36.74
C GLY A 231 12.39 -5.69 35.29
N ALA A 232 11.57 -6.70 35.06
CA ALA A 232 11.06 -7.03 33.74
C ALA A 232 10.13 -5.92 33.22
N ALA A 233 10.29 -5.60 31.93
CA ALA A 233 9.50 -4.59 31.26
C ALA A 233 8.97 -5.12 29.92
N THR A 234 7.72 -4.79 29.62
CA THR A 234 7.02 -5.21 28.40
C THR A 234 6.62 -4.00 27.57
N PRO A 235 6.59 -4.08 26.23
CA PRO A 235 6.06 -2.99 25.43
C PRO A 235 4.60 -2.70 25.83
N VAL A 236 4.16 -1.45 25.67
CA VAL A 236 2.75 -1.10 25.82
C VAL A 236 1.92 -1.95 24.86
N ARG A 237 0.80 -2.53 25.33
CA ARG A 237 -0.02 -3.36 24.46
C ARG A 237 -0.72 -2.50 23.42
N ARG A 238 -0.41 -2.81 22.16
CA ARG A 238 -1.06 -2.23 20.99
C ARG A 238 -2.16 -3.17 20.53
N GLU A 239 -3.35 -2.62 20.30
CA GLU A 239 -4.36 -3.33 19.54
C GLU A 239 -3.89 -3.35 18.08
N PRO A 240 -3.76 -4.52 17.43
CA PRO A 240 -3.39 -4.58 16.03
C PRO A 240 -4.48 -3.89 15.20
N HIS A 241 -4.09 -3.02 14.26
CA HIS A 241 -5.02 -2.32 13.36
C HIS A 241 -5.60 -3.25 12.29
N VAL A 242 -4.87 -4.33 11.98
CA VAL A 242 -5.24 -5.35 11.00
C VAL A 242 -5.38 -6.67 11.76
N PRO A 243 -6.48 -7.42 11.57
CA PRO A 243 -6.61 -8.73 12.20
C PRO A 243 -5.55 -9.67 11.63
N PRO A 244 -5.28 -10.80 12.27
CA PRO A 244 -4.54 -11.87 11.61
C PRO A 244 -5.19 -12.16 10.25
N LEU A 245 -4.39 -12.23 9.19
CA LEU A 245 -4.85 -12.48 7.83
C LEU A 245 -4.47 -13.90 7.42
N LYS A 246 -5.38 -14.60 6.75
CA LYS A 246 -5.08 -15.77 5.94
C LYS A 246 -4.81 -15.28 4.53
N ILE A 247 -3.57 -15.45 4.08
CA ILE A 247 -3.16 -15.15 2.71
C ILE A 247 -2.93 -16.48 2.03
N THR A 248 -3.68 -16.75 0.98
CA THR A 248 -3.45 -17.89 0.09
C THR A 248 -3.13 -17.35 -1.29
N ALA A 249 -2.10 -17.88 -1.93
CA ALA A 249 -1.73 -17.54 -3.30
C ALA A 249 -1.64 -18.82 -4.12
N SER A 250 -2.15 -18.79 -5.34
CA SER A 250 -1.95 -19.83 -6.33
C SER A 250 -1.48 -19.21 -7.63
N ILE A 251 -0.72 -19.95 -8.44
CA ILE A 251 -0.29 -19.46 -9.76
C ILE A 251 -1.47 -19.60 -10.71
N VAL A 252 -1.79 -18.52 -11.42
CA VAL A 252 -2.81 -18.55 -12.47
C VAL A 252 -2.22 -19.31 -13.67
N ASP A 253 -2.46 -20.62 -13.70
CA ASP A 253 -2.20 -21.41 -14.91
C ASP A 253 -3.27 -20.99 -15.94
N GLY A 254 -2.86 -20.49 -17.11
CA GLY A 254 -3.72 -19.85 -18.10
C GLY A 254 -4.77 -20.73 -18.79
N ARG A 255 -5.59 -21.50 -18.05
CA ARG A 255 -6.64 -22.37 -18.58
C ARG A 255 -8.02 -22.26 -17.92
N SER A 256 -8.23 -21.36 -16.97
CA SER A 256 -9.60 -21.15 -16.45
C SER A 256 -9.80 -19.71 -16.03
N LYS A 257 -10.53 -18.98 -16.87
CA LYS A 257 -11.26 -17.77 -16.50
C LYS A 257 -12.18 -18.14 -15.31
N PRO A 258 -12.15 -17.43 -14.18
CA PRO A 258 -13.08 -17.72 -13.10
C PRO A 258 -14.49 -17.34 -13.54
N ASP A 259 -15.39 -18.32 -13.52
CA ASP A 259 -16.83 -18.10 -13.67
C ASP A 259 -17.30 -17.10 -12.60
N THR A 260 -18.05 -16.11 -13.07
CA THR A 260 -18.72 -15.13 -12.22
C THR A 260 -19.67 -15.87 -11.27
N PRO A 261 -19.57 -15.73 -9.93
CA PRO A 261 -20.62 -16.23 -9.07
C PRO A 261 -21.83 -15.33 -9.23
N SER A 262 -22.90 -15.93 -9.78
CA SER A 262 -24.25 -15.41 -9.85
C SER A 262 -24.69 -14.81 -8.51
N THR A 263 -25.29 -13.64 -8.59
CA THR A 263 -26.08 -12.99 -7.55
C THR A 263 -27.26 -13.88 -7.14
N LEU A 264 -27.30 -14.25 -5.86
CA LEU A 264 -28.52 -14.44 -5.05
C LEU A 264 -28.24 -14.00 -3.61
#